data_AF-A0A0C2FKH2-F1
#
_entry.id   AF-A0A0C2FKH2-F1
#
_cell.length_a   1.000
_cell.length_b   1.000
_cell.length_c   1.000
_cell.angle_alpha   90.00
_cell.angle_beta   90.00
_cell.angle_gamma   90.00
#
_symmetry.space_group_name_H-M   'P 1'
#
loop_
_entity.id
_entity.type
_entity.pdbx_description
1 polymer ?
#
loop_
_entity_poly.entity_id
_entity_poly.type
_entity_poly.pdbx_seq_one_letter_code
_entity_poly.pdbx_strand_id
1 'polypeptide(L)'
;IRPNCRELVRFFHDNTVRVDGLGDVCSFALMDVGRHGDGKWNGSAAKPSAAPALDGKTELSVLHFATTNPEWKPPRASEQFLQRFRARLERDVSSAVHPGCLGDERNLQTNLLPMRGFLNCDALTEGTSECTESNNKLRSSPRHPG
;
A
#
# COMPACT_ATOMS: atom_id res chain seq x y z
N ILE A 1 -17.78 -10.41 16.79
CA ILE A 1 -17.59 -9.06 17.38
C ILE A 1 -17.16 -9.11 18.84
N ARG A 2 -17.94 -9.69 19.77
CA ARG A 2 -17.59 -9.74 21.22
C ARG A 2 -16.19 -10.24 21.61
N PRO A 3 -15.61 -11.29 20.99
CA PRO A 3 -14.27 -11.74 21.38
C PRO A 3 -13.17 -10.71 21.07
N ASN A 4 -13.36 -9.84 20.08
CA ASN A 4 -12.34 -8.90 19.60
C ASN A 4 -12.61 -7.45 20.05
N CYS A 5 -13.59 -7.22 20.94
CA CYS A 5 -13.96 -5.85 21.35
C CYS A 5 -12.78 -5.06 21.92
N ARG A 6 -11.88 -5.73 22.65
CA ARG A 6 -10.69 -5.08 23.21
C ARG A 6 -9.74 -4.58 22.12
N GLU A 7 -9.55 -5.37 21.07
CA GLU A 7 -8.72 -5.01 19.93
C GLU A 7 -9.35 -3.90 19.10
N LEU A 8 -10.66 -3.93 18.92
CA LEU A 8 -11.40 -2.88 18.20
C LEU A 8 -11.32 -1.53 18.91
N VAL A 9 -11.56 -1.51 20.23
CA VAL A 9 -11.43 -0.27 21.03
C VAL A 9 -9.99 0.24 20.98
N ARG A 10 -9.01 -0.66 21.08
CA ARG A 10 -7.60 -0.30 20.94
C ARG A 10 -7.29 0.26 19.55
N PHE A 11 -7.85 -0.31 18.49
CA PHE A 11 -7.67 0.20 17.13
C PHE A 11 -8.17 1.64 17.00
N PHE A 12 -9.38 1.94 17.48
CA PHE A 12 -9.91 3.31 17.43
C PHE A 12 -9.08 4.27 18.28
N HIS A 13 -8.61 3.83 19.45
CA HIS A 13 -7.74 4.66 20.29
C HIS A 13 -6.39 4.95 19.60
N ASP A 14 -5.71 3.92 19.11
CA ASP A 14 -4.35 4.03 18.57
C ASP A 14 -4.31 4.66 17.16
N ASN A 15 -5.42 4.62 16.41
CA ASN A 15 -5.50 5.08 15.02
C ASN A 15 -6.47 6.26 14.83
N THR A 16 -6.83 6.98 15.90
CA THR A 16 -7.55 8.26 15.79
C THR A 16 -6.58 9.41 16.01
N VAL A 17 -6.68 10.44 15.17
CA VAL A 17 -5.91 11.67 15.26
C VAL A 17 -6.83 12.86 15.11
N ARG A 18 -6.57 13.93 15.87
CA ARG A 18 -7.27 15.19 15.70
C ARG A 18 -6.60 16.02 14.61
N VAL A 19 -7.40 16.48 13.66
CA VAL A 19 -6.99 17.39 12.60
C VAL A 19 -7.76 18.69 12.73
N ASP A 20 -7.03 19.81 12.73
CA ASP A 20 -7.63 21.13 12.86
C ASP A 20 -8.64 21.38 11.73
N GLY A 21 -9.83 21.85 12.11
CA GLY A 21 -10.95 22.08 11.19
C GLY A 21 -11.73 20.85 10.73
N LEU A 22 -11.25 19.62 11.02
CA LEU A 22 -11.96 18.37 10.71
C LEU A 22 -12.42 17.60 11.94
N GLY A 23 -11.67 17.70 13.05
CA GLY A 23 -11.92 16.91 14.27
C GLY A 23 -11.17 15.58 14.26
N ASP A 24 -11.75 14.57 14.90
CA ASP A 24 -11.12 13.26 15.09
C ASP A 24 -11.34 12.37 13.86
N VAL A 25 -10.25 11.98 13.22
CA VAL A 25 -10.25 11.17 12.00
C VAL A 25 -9.33 9.97 12.13
N CYS A 26 -9.58 8.96 11.31
CA CYS A 26 -8.70 7.79 11.23
C CYS A 26 -7.34 8.20 10.65
N SER A 27 -6.24 7.82 11.30
CA SER A 27 -4.89 8.18 10.87
C SER A 27 -4.50 7.59 9.52
N PHE A 28 -5.09 6.45 9.13
CA PHE A 28 -4.92 5.87 7.78
C PHE A 28 -5.53 6.75 6.68
N ALA A 29 -6.62 7.47 6.98
CA ALA A 29 -7.31 8.32 6.00
C ALA A 29 -6.50 9.56 5.60
N LEU A 30 -5.49 9.92 6.39
CA LEU A 30 -4.57 11.02 6.08
C LEU A 30 -3.59 10.67 4.96
N MET A 31 -3.52 9.41 4.53
CA MET A 31 -2.68 8.94 3.43
C MET A 31 -1.19 9.32 3.64
N ASP A 32 -0.70 9.23 4.87
CA ASP A 32 0.68 9.52 5.23
C ASP A 32 1.56 8.26 5.11
N VAL A 33 2.32 8.18 4.02
CA VAL A 33 3.26 7.07 3.73
C VAL A 33 4.35 6.98 4.80
N GLY A 34 4.73 8.09 5.44
CA GLY A 34 5.74 8.08 6.51
C GLY A 34 5.25 7.38 7.79
N ARG A 35 3.93 7.39 8.01
CA ARG A 35 3.31 6.80 9.20
C ARG A 35 2.75 5.40 8.96
N HIS A 36 2.07 5.20 7.83
CA HIS A 36 1.32 3.98 7.51
C HIS A 36 1.72 3.34 6.18
N GLY A 37 2.82 3.75 5.56
CA GLY A 37 3.29 3.18 4.30
C GLY A 37 3.89 1.78 4.45
N ASP A 38 3.83 1.01 3.37
CA ASP A 38 4.44 -0.32 3.27
C ASP A 38 5.83 -0.19 2.63
N GLY A 39 6.86 -0.60 3.38
CA GLY A 39 8.27 -0.57 2.94
C GLY A 39 8.52 -1.30 1.61
N LYS A 40 7.73 -2.35 1.31
CA LYS A 40 7.84 -3.09 0.05
C LYS A 40 7.36 -2.29 -1.16
N TRP A 41 6.42 -1.37 -0.93
CA TRP A 41 5.80 -0.56 -1.98
C TRP A 41 6.50 0.78 -2.17
N ASN A 42 6.91 1.42 -1.09
CA ASN A 42 7.50 2.75 -1.13
C ASN A 42 8.99 2.76 -1.48
N GLY A 43 9.65 1.60 -1.56
CA GLY A 43 11.08 1.45 -1.84
C GLY A 43 11.98 2.24 -0.88
N SER A 44 11.45 2.62 0.28
CA SER A 44 12.14 3.37 1.33
C SER A 44 12.67 2.41 2.37
N ALA A 45 13.92 2.63 2.80
CA ALA A 45 14.45 1.99 3.99
C ALA A 45 13.88 2.57 5.29
N ALA A 46 13.14 3.70 5.21
CA ALA A 46 12.54 4.33 6.37
C ALA A 46 11.38 3.46 6.89
N LYS A 47 11.48 3.06 8.17
CA LYS A 47 10.42 2.29 8.84
C LYS A 47 9.25 3.22 9.15
N PRO A 48 8.00 2.82 8.87
CA PRO A 48 6.82 3.60 9.24
C PRO A 48 6.75 3.79 10.75
N SER A 49 6.27 4.96 11.19
CA SER A 49 6.17 5.28 12.61
C SER A 49 4.99 4.60 13.32
N ALA A 50 4.05 4.01 12.57
CA ALA A 50 2.93 3.23 13.07
C ALA A 50 2.75 1.93 12.27
N ALA A 51 1.72 1.15 12.60
CA ALA A 51 1.39 -0.05 11.85
C ALA A 51 1.10 0.30 10.38
N PRO A 52 1.77 -0.35 9.41
CA PRO A 52 1.54 -0.07 7.99
C PRO A 52 0.15 -0.53 7.57
N ALA A 53 -0.43 0.15 6.59
CA ALA A 53 -1.56 -0.41 5.86
C ALA A 53 -1.04 -1.54 4.96
N LEU A 54 -1.62 -2.73 5.11
CA LEU A 54 -1.15 -3.92 4.41
C LEU A 54 -1.39 -3.81 2.89
N ASP A 55 -0.51 -4.42 2.12
CA ASP A 55 -0.58 -4.55 0.65
C ASP A 55 -0.59 -3.20 -0.07
N GLY A 56 0.16 -2.23 0.44
CA GLY A 56 0.34 -0.93 -0.23
C GLY A 56 -0.92 -0.07 -0.30
N LYS A 57 -1.92 -0.31 0.56
CA LYS A 57 -3.18 0.45 0.55
C LYS A 57 -2.97 1.95 0.74
N THR A 58 -1.98 2.34 1.54
CA THR A 58 -1.62 3.76 1.70
C THR A 58 -1.10 4.34 0.39
N GLU A 59 -0.15 3.68 -0.26
CA GLU A 59 0.48 4.10 -1.52
C GLU A 59 -0.54 4.18 -2.66
N LEU A 60 -1.41 3.16 -2.79
CA LEU A 60 -2.47 3.14 -3.79
C LEU A 60 -3.49 4.26 -3.56
N SER A 61 -3.85 4.53 -2.30
CA SER A 61 -4.76 5.63 -1.95
C SER A 61 -4.15 6.98 -2.31
N VAL A 62 -2.86 7.19 -2.02
CA VAL A 62 -2.14 8.41 -2.41
C VAL A 62 -2.16 8.61 -3.93
N LEU A 63 -1.85 7.57 -4.70
CA LEU A 63 -1.84 7.65 -6.17
C LEU A 63 -3.23 7.97 -6.73
N HIS A 64 -4.25 7.28 -6.23
CA HIS A 64 -5.63 7.51 -6.64
C HIS A 64 -6.07 8.94 -6.32
N PHE A 65 -5.90 9.35 -5.07
CA PHE A 65 -6.38 10.65 -4.60
C PHE A 65 -5.67 11.81 -5.30
N ALA A 66 -4.36 11.73 -5.52
CA ALA A 66 -3.60 12.74 -6.24
C ALA A 66 -4.01 12.85 -7.71
N THR A 67 -4.44 11.75 -8.34
CA THR A 67 -4.92 11.74 -9.72
C THR A 67 -6.29 12.40 -9.85
N THR A 68 -7.17 12.17 -8.88
CA THR A 68 -8.53 12.74 -8.88
C THR A 68 -8.58 14.18 -8.37
N ASN A 69 -7.60 14.60 -7.57
CA ASN A 69 -7.55 15.91 -6.93
C ASN A 69 -6.18 16.58 -7.15
N PRO A 70 -5.96 17.24 -8.31
CA PRO A 70 -4.63 17.75 -8.68
C PRO A 70 -4.14 18.91 -7.78
N GLU A 71 -5.06 19.68 -7.20
CA GLU A 71 -4.74 20.80 -6.29
C GLU A 71 -4.41 20.32 -4.86
N TRP A 72 -4.63 19.04 -4.56
CA TRP A 72 -4.36 18.49 -3.23
C TRP A 72 -2.85 18.50 -2.93
N LYS A 73 -2.51 18.98 -1.74
CA LYS A 73 -1.13 19.00 -1.23
C LYS A 73 -0.91 17.81 -0.29
N PRO A 74 -0.18 16.76 -0.72
CA PRO A 74 0.05 15.59 0.11
C PRO A 74 1.01 15.88 1.29
N PRO A 75 1.00 15.05 2.35
CA PRO A 75 2.03 15.08 3.37
C PRO A 75 3.44 14.89 2.78
N ARG A 76 4.47 15.43 3.45
CA ARG A 76 5.86 15.44 2.95
C ARG A 76 6.38 14.06 2.51
N ALA A 77 6.12 13.01 3.29
CA ALA A 77 6.56 11.66 2.94
C ALA A 77 5.83 11.10 1.70
N SER A 78 4.53 11.38 1.59
CA SER A 78 3.69 10.98 0.46
C SER A 78 4.06 11.75 -0.81
N GLU A 79 4.41 13.04 -0.69
CA GLU A 79 4.95 13.83 -1.79
C GLU A 79 6.25 13.23 -2.35
N GLN A 80 7.19 12.89 -1.47
CA GLN A 80 8.44 12.22 -1.86
C GLN A 80 8.19 10.86 -2.48
N PHE A 81 7.18 10.12 -2.02
CA PHE A 81 6.77 8.88 -2.65
C PHE A 81 6.27 9.11 -4.09
N LEU A 82 5.37 10.07 -4.31
CA LEU A 82 4.86 10.42 -5.64
C LEU A 82 5.97 10.84 -6.62
N GLN A 83 6.93 11.65 -6.15
CA GLN A 83 8.08 12.06 -6.96
C GLN A 83 8.94 10.85 -7.39
N ARG A 84 9.26 9.96 -6.43
CA ARG A 84 10.02 8.73 -6.72
C ARG A 84 9.27 7.81 -7.67
N PHE A 85 7.96 7.68 -7.50
CA PHE A 85 7.11 6.88 -8.37
C PHE A 85 7.12 7.40 -9.81
N ARG A 86 6.93 8.71 -10.03
CA ARG A 86 7.00 9.34 -11.36
C ARG A 86 8.37 9.14 -12.01
N ALA A 87 9.45 9.41 -11.28
CA ALA A 87 10.83 9.24 -11.78
C ALA A 87 11.16 7.77 -12.14
N ARG A 88 10.55 6.80 -11.45
CA ARG A 88 10.67 5.39 -11.78
C ARG A 88 9.89 5.06 -13.06
N LEU A 89 8.63 5.51 -13.16
CA LEU A 89 7.82 5.30 -14.35
C LEU A 89 8.48 5.88 -15.61
N GLU A 90 9.01 7.11 -15.55
CA GLU A 90 9.69 7.75 -16.67
C GLU A 90 10.90 6.93 -17.15
N ARG A 91 11.67 6.38 -16.21
CA ARG A 91 12.83 5.52 -16.50
C ARG A 91 12.39 4.20 -17.13
N ASP A 92 11.35 3.58 -16.59
CA ASP A 92 10.83 2.30 -17.07
C ASP A 92 10.28 2.45 -18.50
N VAL A 93 9.51 3.51 -18.77
CA VAL A 93 9.04 3.85 -20.12
C VAL A 93 10.22 4.12 -21.06
N SER A 94 11.20 4.93 -20.64
CA SER A 94 12.39 5.22 -21.45
C SER A 94 13.23 3.98 -21.76
N SER A 95 13.30 3.02 -20.82
CA SER A 95 14.00 1.75 -21.01
C SER A 95 13.26 0.80 -21.95
N ALA A 96 11.92 0.86 -21.96
CA ALA A 96 11.07 0.08 -22.87
C ALA A 96 11.09 0.64 -24.31
N VAL A 97 11.30 1.95 -24.48
CA VAL A 97 11.48 2.60 -25.79
C VAL A 97 12.94 2.50 -26.23
N HIS A 98 13.42 1.28 -26.43
CA HIS A 98 14.64 1.06 -27.22
C HIS A 98 14.30 1.11 -28.72
N PRO A 99 15.06 1.82 -29.57
CA PRO A 99 14.74 2.06 -30.97
C PRO A 99 15.02 0.84 -31.88
N GLY A 100 14.45 -0.32 -31.56
CA GLY A 100 14.65 -1.58 -32.30
C GLY A 100 13.39 -2.41 -32.59
N CYS A 101 12.22 -2.02 -32.07
CA CYS A 101 11.00 -2.83 -32.23
C CYS A 101 9.75 -1.93 -32.39
N LEU A 102 9.67 -1.24 -33.53
CA LEU A 102 8.38 -0.77 -34.06
C LEU A 102 7.61 -1.99 -34.59
N GLY A 103 6.79 -2.58 -33.72
CA GLY A 103 5.81 -3.61 -34.04
C GLY A 103 4.45 -3.25 -33.46
N ASP A 104 3.55 -2.83 -34.35
CA ASP A 104 2.09 -2.62 -34.23
C ASP A 104 1.61 -1.45 -33.33
N GLU A 105 1.36 -0.32 -33.99
CA GLU A 105 0.70 0.90 -33.47
C GLU A 105 -0.79 0.70 -33.17
N ARG A 106 -1.15 -0.25 -32.30
CA ARG A 106 -2.54 -0.44 -31.83
C ARG A 106 -2.67 -0.78 -30.34
N ASN A 107 -1.73 -0.33 -29.50
CA ASN A 107 -1.82 -0.53 -28.05
C ASN A 107 -1.26 0.63 -27.19
N LEU A 108 -1.29 1.87 -27.71
CA LEU A 108 -0.88 3.04 -26.91
C LEU A 108 -2.04 3.88 -26.36
N GLN A 109 -3.30 3.53 -26.69
CA GLN A 109 -4.49 4.10 -26.04
C GLN A 109 -4.95 3.32 -24.78
N THR A 110 -4.38 2.15 -24.51
CA THR A 110 -4.86 1.23 -23.45
C THR A 110 -4.14 1.37 -22.12
N ASN A 111 -2.98 2.04 -22.06
CA ASN A 111 -2.12 2.05 -20.88
C ASN A 111 -2.15 3.36 -20.05
N LEU A 112 -2.93 4.36 -20.44
CA LEU A 112 -3.16 5.59 -19.64
C LEU A 112 -4.48 5.59 -18.85
N LEU A 113 -5.21 4.48 -18.82
CA LEU A 113 -6.31 4.28 -17.86
C LEU A 113 -6.10 3.02 -17.00
N PRO A 114 -5.03 2.90 -16.19
CA PRO A 114 -4.86 1.75 -15.32
C PRO A 114 -5.67 1.83 -14.02
N MET A 115 -6.62 2.76 -13.87
CA MET A 115 -7.33 2.95 -12.60
C MET A 115 -8.83 2.66 -12.63
N ARG A 116 -9.43 2.22 -13.75
CA ARG A 116 -10.87 1.87 -13.78
C ARG A 116 -11.19 0.40 -13.48
N GLY A 117 -10.18 -0.48 -13.43
CA GLY A 117 -10.36 -1.93 -13.21
C GLY A 117 -10.05 -2.44 -11.79
N PHE A 118 -9.37 -1.64 -10.95
CA PHE A 118 -9.01 -2.04 -9.58
C PHE A 118 -10.05 -1.64 -8.51
N LEU A 119 -11.15 -0.98 -8.91
CA LEU A 119 -12.22 -0.51 -8.00
C LEU A 119 -13.30 -1.56 -7.68
N ASN A 120 -13.16 -2.82 -8.12
CA ASN A 120 -14.12 -3.89 -7.83
C ASN A 120 -13.59 -4.91 -6.80
N CYS A 121 -12.75 -4.50 -5.87
CA CYS A 121 -12.47 -5.30 -4.68
C CYS A 121 -13.11 -4.61 -3.48
N ASP A 122 -14.26 -5.16 -3.08
CA ASP A 122 -15.00 -4.84 -1.86
C ASP A 122 -14.07 -4.89 -0.63
N ALA A 123 -13.45 -3.77 -0.27
CA ALA A 123 -12.60 -3.67 0.92
C ALA A 123 -13.38 -3.25 2.18
N LEU A 124 -14.63 -3.69 2.31
CA LEU A 124 -15.44 -3.55 3.54
C LEU A 124 -16.33 -4.77 3.81
N THR A 125 -15.96 -5.99 3.42
CA THR A 125 -16.48 -7.23 4.02
C THR A 125 -15.45 -8.32 3.70
N GLU A 126 -14.63 -8.80 4.62
CA GLU A 126 -14.83 -10.00 5.45
C GLU A 126 -13.71 -9.94 6.53
N GLY A 127 -13.91 -10.25 7.82
CA GLY A 127 -14.68 -11.37 8.32
C GLY A 127 -13.82 -12.64 8.35
N THR A 128 -12.89 -12.73 9.30
CA THR A 128 -12.38 -13.99 9.91
C THR A 128 -12.15 -15.22 9.01
N SER A 129 -10.89 -15.60 8.79
CA SER A 129 -10.38 -17.00 8.73
C SER A 129 -8.87 -16.95 8.39
N GLU A 130 -7.97 -17.29 9.31
CA GLU A 130 -7.39 -18.62 9.50
C GLU A 130 -6.74 -19.18 8.22
N CYS A 131 -5.41 -19.22 8.21
CA CYS A 131 -4.64 -20.04 7.27
C CYS A 131 -3.45 -20.65 8.02
N THR A 132 -3.72 -21.77 8.68
CA THR A 132 -2.75 -22.85 8.86
C THR A 132 -2.46 -23.48 7.50
N GLU A 133 -1.19 -23.72 7.16
CA GLU A 133 -0.64 -25.07 6.94
C GLU A 133 0.72 -25.04 6.18
N SER A 134 1.70 -25.69 6.82
CA SER A 134 2.83 -26.46 6.30
C SER A 134 3.73 -25.94 5.17
N ASN A 135 5.02 -25.91 5.47
CA ASN A 135 5.96 -26.69 4.66
C ASN A 135 6.87 -27.54 5.56
N ASN A 136 6.67 -28.84 5.44
CA ASN A 136 7.45 -29.91 6.05
C ASN A 136 8.74 -30.12 5.24
N LYS A 137 9.74 -30.68 5.94
CA LYS A 137 10.78 -31.59 5.44
C LYS A 137 12.15 -30.97 5.12
N LEU A 138 13.03 -31.00 6.12
CA LEU A 138 14.35 -31.63 5.97
C LEU A 138 14.65 -32.49 7.22
N ARG A 139 14.93 -33.79 6.96
CA ARG A 139 15.55 -34.84 7.81
C ARG A 139 16.63 -34.30 8.76
N SER A 140 17.02 -34.88 9.91
CA SER A 140 16.93 -36.24 10.49
C SER A 140 17.50 -36.23 11.94
N SER A 141 16.95 -37.08 12.83
CA SER A 141 17.29 -37.44 14.23
C SER A 141 18.77 -37.81 14.55
N PRO A 142 19.21 -38.15 15.81
CA PRO A 142 18.47 -38.28 17.09
C PRO A 142 19.15 -37.70 18.36
N ARG A 143 18.38 -37.76 19.47
CA ARG A 143 18.67 -37.46 20.88
C ARG A 143 19.89 -38.19 21.48
N HIS A 144 20.52 -37.57 22.48
CA HIS A 144 21.22 -38.22 23.59
C HIS A 144 20.63 -37.76 24.93
N PRO A 145 20.58 -38.63 25.97
CA PRO A 145 20.02 -38.29 27.27
C PRO A 145 21.09 -37.78 28.24
N GLY A 146 20.66 -36.97 29.21
CA GLY A 146 21.38 -36.58 30.42
C GLY A 146 20.37 -36.25 31.49
#